data_AF-A0A7J9AZS5-F1
#
_entry.id   AF-A0A7J9AZS5-F1
#
_cell.length_a   1.000
_cell.length_b   1.000
_cell.length_c   1.000
_cell.angle_alpha   90.00
_cell.angle_beta   90.00
_cell.angle_gamma   90.00
#
_symmetry.space_group_name_H-M   'P 1'
#
loop_
_entity.id
_entity.type
_entity.pdbx_description
1 polymer ?
#
loop_
_entity_poly.entity_id
_entity_poly.type
_entity_poly.pdbx_seq_one_letter_code
_entity_poly.pdbx_strand_id
1 'polypeptide(L)'
;VVKGCLVIFTTDKRHFVIPLAFLSNCIFRELFKMSEEEFVLPSDGPITLPCDSVFMNYIISIVKRGLSKDLERAVVNSISTCCFSSDTYFNQGHEDTQSLVFGF
;
A
#
# COMPACT_ATOMS: atom_id res chain seq x y z
N VAL A 1 -1.16 27.52 -4.53
CA VAL A 1 0.21 27.05 -4.30
C VAL A 1 0.14 25.60 -3.86
N VAL A 2 0.69 24.67 -4.64
CA VAL A 2 0.76 23.26 -4.24
C VAL A 2 1.89 23.15 -3.23
N LYS A 3 1.55 22.94 -1.94
CA LYS A 3 2.54 22.78 -0.88
C LYS A 3 3.08 21.36 -0.93
N GLY A 4 4.16 21.16 -1.70
CA GLY A 4 4.97 19.94 -1.73
C GLY A 4 4.36 18.74 -2.44
N CYS A 5 5.25 17.85 -2.89
CA CYS A 5 4.93 16.55 -3.48
C CYS A 5 5.72 15.45 -2.76
N LEU A 6 5.19 14.23 -2.79
CA LEU A 6 5.83 13.02 -2.29
C LEU A 6 6.05 12.05 -3.45
N VAL A 7 7.19 11.37 -3.46
CA VAL A 7 7.46 10.25 -4.36
C VAL A 7 7.16 8.96 -3.62
N ILE A 8 6.33 8.11 -4.21
CA ILE A 8 5.99 6.79 -3.68
C ILE A 8 6.28 5.72 -4.73
N PHE A 9 6.55 4.51 -4.28
CA PHE A 9 6.77 3.34 -5.13
C PHE A 9 5.65 2.32 -4.96
N THR A 10 5.43 1.52 -5.99
CA THR A 10 4.51 0.36 -5.98
C THR A 10 5.31 -0.94 -6.00
N THR A 11 4.65 -2.07 -5.73
CA THR A 11 5.30 -3.40 -5.70
C THR A 11 5.89 -3.81 -7.05
N ASP A 12 5.35 -3.29 -8.17
CA ASP A 12 5.89 -3.43 -9.52
C ASP A 12 7.01 -2.40 -9.85
N LYS A 13 7.59 -1.78 -8.82
CA LYS A 13 8.75 -0.86 -8.89
C LYS A 13 8.50 0.41 -9.72
N ARG A 14 7.24 0.80 -9.94
CA ARG A 14 6.92 2.09 -10.55
C ARG A 14 6.88 3.17 -9.49
N HIS A 15 7.19 4.40 -9.90
CA HIS A 15 7.13 5.56 -9.02
C HIS A 15 6.01 6.51 -9.42
N PHE A 16 5.40 7.14 -8.41
CA PHE A 16 4.36 8.15 -8.59
C PHE A 16 4.71 9.40 -7.79
N VAL A 17 4.44 10.56 -8.38
CA VAL A 17 4.53 11.84 -7.69
C VAL A 17 3.12 12.29 -7.33
N ILE A 18 2.84 12.35 -6.03
CA ILE A 18 1.55 12.78 -5.50
C ILE A 18 1.68 14.09 -4.72
N PRO A 19 0.69 15.00 -4.77
CA PRO A 19 0.69 16.18 -3.90
C PRO A 19 0.62 15.78 -2.43
N LEU A 20 1.27 16.52 -1.52
CA LEU A 20 1.16 16.25 -0.08
C LEU A 20 -0.29 16.37 0.44
N ALA A 21 -1.17 17.08 -0.27
CA ALA A 21 -2.59 17.12 0.04
C ALA A 21 -3.23 15.72 0.08
N PHE A 22 -2.69 14.75 -0.68
CA PHE A 22 -3.21 13.39 -0.73
C PHE A 22 -2.99 12.64 0.60
N LEU A 23 -2.03 13.07 1.44
CA LEU A 23 -1.81 12.49 2.76
C LEU A 23 -3.01 12.69 3.71
N SER A 24 -3.88 13.65 3.42
CA SER A 24 -5.11 13.88 4.19
C SER A 24 -6.29 12.98 3.76
N ASN A 25 -6.17 12.30 2.60
CA ASN A 25 -7.21 11.41 2.09
C ASN A 25 -7.19 10.06 2.82
N CYS A 26 -8.35 9.51 3.17
CA CYS A 26 -8.43 8.31 4.00
C CYS A 26 -7.87 7.07 3.28
N ILE A 27 -8.00 6.99 1.96
CA ILE A 27 -7.48 5.89 1.15
C ILE A 27 -5.95 5.88 1.22
N PHE A 28 -5.33 7.04 1.03
CA PHE A 28 -3.87 7.16 1.11
C PHE A 28 -3.36 6.86 2.51
N ARG A 29 -4.03 7.35 3.57
CA ARG A 29 -3.68 7.01 4.95
C ARG A 29 -3.69 5.51 5.22
N GLU A 30 -4.71 4.80 4.72
CA GLU A 30 -4.78 3.35 4.86
C GLU A 30 -3.63 2.65 4.11
N LEU A 31 -3.33 3.07 2.88
CA LEU A 31 -2.20 2.53 2.12
C LEU A 31 -0.85 2.75 2.82
N PHE A 32 -0.63 3.92 3.42
CA PHE A 32 0.60 4.19 4.18
C PHE A 32 0.68 3.37 5.47
N LYS A 33 -0.45 3.17 6.16
CA LYS A 33 -0.51 2.30 7.33
C LYS A 33 -0.14 0.87 6.97
N MET A 34 -0.71 0.34 5.89
CA MET A 34 -0.37 -1.01 5.41
C MET A 34 1.09 -1.11 4.96
N SER A 35 1.61 -0.04 4.34
CA SER A 35 3.01 0.03 3.97
C SER A 35 3.94 -0.10 5.18
N GLU A 36 3.62 0.55 6.31
CA GLU A 36 4.37 0.44 7.57
C GLU A 36 4.29 -0.96 8.20
N GLU A 37 3.13 -1.63 8.08
CA GLU A 37 2.90 -2.98 8.60
C GLU A 37 3.63 -4.07 7.77
N GLU A 38 3.64 -3.94 6.44
CA GLU A 38 4.21 -4.95 5.52
C GLU A 38 5.69 -4.70 5.23
N PHE A 39 6.05 -3.45 4.95
CA PHE A 39 7.42 -3.05 4.66
C PHE A 39 7.92 -2.30 5.88
N VAL A 40 8.89 -2.87 6.59
CA VAL A 40 9.61 -2.13 7.62
C VAL A 40 10.16 -0.87 6.96
N LEU A 41 9.47 0.26 7.15
CA LEU A 41 9.73 1.46 6.37
C LEU A 41 11.13 1.95 6.74
N PRO A 42 12.07 1.99 5.78
CA PRO A 42 13.39 2.53 6.06
C PRO A 42 13.28 4.00 6.43
N SER A 43 13.94 4.41 7.53
CA SER A 43 13.92 5.81 8.00
C SER A 43 14.34 6.83 6.94
N ASP A 44 15.17 6.42 5.97
CA ASP A 44 15.70 7.26 4.88
C ASP A 44 15.41 6.69 3.47
N GLY A 45 14.60 5.63 3.38
CA GLY A 45 14.34 4.97 2.10
C GLY A 45 13.00 5.35 1.46
N PRO A 46 12.80 4.98 0.18
CA PRO A 46 11.57 5.28 -0.53
C PRO A 46 10.37 4.56 0.06
N ILE A 47 9.26 5.28 0.22
CA ILE A 47 8.00 4.68 0.68
C ILE A 47 7.43 3.80 -0.44
N THR A 48 7.25 2.51 -0.14
CA THR A 48 6.68 1.52 -1.08
C THR A 48 5.30 1.11 -0.60
N LEU A 49 4.27 1.36 -1.39
CA LEU A 49 2.90 0.98 -1.07
C LEU A 49 2.62 -0.48 -1.49
N PRO A 50 1.77 -1.20 -0.72
CA PRO A 50 1.39 -2.59 -0.99
C PRO A 50 0.33 -2.68 -2.10
N CYS A 51 0.63 -2.09 -3.26
CA CYS A 51 -0.23 -2.15 -4.44
C CYS A 51 0.59 -2.07 -5.71
N ASP A 52 0.01 -2.50 -6.83
CA ASP A 52 0.60 -2.33 -8.14
C ASP A 52 0.29 -0.94 -8.74
N SER A 53 0.95 -0.62 -9.85
CA SER A 53 0.74 0.62 -10.56
C SER A 53 -0.66 0.79 -11.16
N VAL A 54 -1.36 -0.30 -11.47
CA VAL A 54 -2.71 -0.24 -12.06
C VAL A 54 -3.70 0.24 -11.01
N PHE A 55 -3.67 -0.37 -9.83
CA PHE A 55 -4.44 0.05 -8.67
C PHE A 55 -4.09 1.48 -8.26
N MET A 56 -2.81 1.83 -8.23
CA MET A 56 -2.37 3.18 -7.87
C MET A 56 -2.92 4.26 -8.82
N ASN A 57 -2.90 4.00 -10.13
CA ASN A 57 -3.50 4.90 -11.13
C ASN A 57 -5.01 5.05 -10.93
N TYR A 58 -5.70 3.97 -10.59
CA TYR A 58 -7.13 4.00 -10.27
C TYR A 58 -7.39 4.89 -9.04
N ILE A 59 -6.66 4.68 -7.94
CA ILE A 59 -6.78 5.49 -6.71
C ILE A 59 -6.54 6.97 -6.98
N ILE A 60 -5.46 7.32 -7.70
CA ILE A 60 -5.17 8.72 -8.05
C ILE A 60 -6.33 9.31 -8.87
N SER A 61 -6.87 8.55 -9.81
CA SER A 61 -7.96 9.02 -10.69
C SER A 61 -9.24 9.29 -9.90
N ILE A 62 -9.65 8.39 -9.02
CA ILE A 62 -10.87 8.57 -8.22
C ILE A 62 -10.70 9.70 -7.20
N VAL A 63 -9.54 9.83 -6.55
CA VAL A 63 -9.28 10.90 -5.57
C VAL A 63 -9.26 12.27 -6.25
N LYS A 64 -8.68 12.39 -7.45
CA LYS A 64 -8.71 13.63 -8.24
C LYS A 64 -10.13 14.02 -8.65
N ARG A 65 -10.99 13.05 -8.95
CA ARG A 65 -12.39 13.31 -9.34
C ARG A 65 -13.28 13.68 -8.14
N GLY A 66 -12.82 13.36 -6.93
CA GLY A 66 -13.59 13.49 -5.70
C GLY A 66 -14.54 12.31 -5.50
N LEU A 67 -14.53 11.76 -4.28
CA LEU A 67 -15.45 10.71 -3.86
C LEU A 67 -16.47 11.30 -2.87
N SER A 68 -17.67 10.72 -2.84
CA SER A 68 -18.53 10.88 -1.66
C SER A 68 -17.88 10.20 -0.46
N LYS A 69 -18.19 10.67 0.75
CA LYS A 69 -17.65 10.08 1.99
C LYS A 69 -17.98 8.59 2.11
N ASP A 70 -19.15 8.17 1.64
CA ASP A 70 -19.56 6.77 1.68
C ASP A 70 -18.77 5.90 0.71
N LEU A 71 -18.47 6.41 -0.49
CA LEU A 71 -17.63 5.69 -1.45
C LEU A 71 -16.18 5.64 -0.98
N GLU A 72 -15.65 6.73 -0.43
CA GLU A 72 -14.30 6.75 0.17
C GLU A 72 -14.17 5.70 1.28
N ARG A 73 -15.16 5.62 2.18
CA ARG A 73 -15.22 4.58 3.22
C ARG A 73 -15.30 3.17 2.66
N ALA A 74 -16.12 2.96 1.63
CA ALA A 74 -16.24 1.64 0.99
C ALA A 74 -14.90 1.18 0.38
N VAL A 75 -14.17 2.09 -0.27
CA VAL A 75 -12.83 1.80 -0.80
C VAL A 75 -11.85 1.48 0.31
N VAL A 76 -11.80 2.29 1.38
CA VAL A 76 -10.95 2.02 2.55
C VAL A 76 -11.24 0.65 3.16
N ASN A 77 -12.52 0.34 3.40
CA ASN A 77 -12.92 -0.96 3.96
C ASN A 77 -12.51 -2.14 3.06
N SER A 78 -12.60 -1.98 1.74
CA SER A 78 -12.18 -3.00 0.77
C SER A 78 -10.67 -3.24 0.83
N ILE A 79 -9.90 -2.17 0.99
CA ILE A 79 -8.43 -2.23 1.14
C ILE A 79 -8.11 -2.96 2.45
N SER A 80 -8.64 -2.49 3.59
CA SER A 80 -8.43 -3.11 4.90
C SER A 80 -8.79 -4.60 4.91
N THR A 81 -9.90 -4.98 4.28
CA THR A 81 -10.37 -6.38 4.25
C THR A 81 -9.45 -7.30 3.44
N CYS A 82 -8.79 -6.81 2.38
CA CYS A 82 -7.83 -7.61 1.60
C CYS A 82 -6.62 -8.02 2.45
N CYS A 83 -6.16 -7.16 3.35
CA CYS A 83 -5.01 -7.46 4.21
C CYS A 83 -5.34 -8.50 5.29
N PHE A 84 -6.57 -8.52 5.83
CA PHE A 84 -7.00 -9.54 6.80
C PHE A 84 -7.43 -10.87 6.16
N SER A 85 -7.76 -10.90 4.87
CA SER A 85 -8.11 -12.14 4.17
C SER A 85 -6.87 -12.94 3.72
N SER A 86 -5.70 -12.29 3.72
CA SER A 86 -4.45 -12.86 3.20
C SER A 86 -3.74 -13.81 4.16
N ASP A 87 -4.25 -14.01 5.40
CA ASP A 87 -3.79 -15.10 6.29
C ASP A 87 -4.00 -16.51 5.70
N THR A 88 -4.72 -16.63 4.58
CA THR A 88 -4.96 -17.93 3.91
C THR A 88 -4.21 -18.16 2.59
N TYR A 89 -3.38 -17.23 2.10
CA TYR A 89 -2.63 -17.45 0.85
C TYR A 89 -1.18 -17.92 1.03
N PHE A 90 -0.70 -18.16 2.26
CA PHE A 90 0.64 -18.73 2.51
C PHE A 90 0.66 -20.21 2.93
N ASN A 91 -0.46 -20.92 2.83
CA ASN A 91 -0.51 -22.38 3.05
C ASN A 91 -0.81 -23.16 1.76
N GLN A 92 -0.07 -22.88 0.69
CA GLN A 92 0.27 -23.93 -0.27
C GLN A 92 1.78 -24.08 -0.30
N GLY A 93 2.32 -24.52 0.84
CA GLY A 93 3.64 -25.11 0.90
C GLY A 93 3.64 -26.35 0.01
N HIS A 94 4.25 -26.22 -1.15
CA HIS A 94 4.86 -27.37 -1.80
C HIS A 94 5.99 -27.83 -0.87
N GLU A 95 5.85 -29.05 -0.38
CA GLU A 95 6.92 -29.76 0.32
C GLU A 95 8.17 -29.76 -0.57
N ASP A 96 9.27 -29.21 -0.08
CA ASP A 96 10.60 -29.76 -0.31
C ASP A 96 11.56 -29.19 0.75
N THR A 97 12.03 -30.11 1.59
CA THR A 97 13.08 -29.98 2.61
C THR A 97 14.26 -29.10 2.13
N GLN A 98 14.88 -28.27 2.97
CA GLN A 98 15.93 -28.69 3.90
C GLN A 98 16.25 -27.62 4.96
N SER A 99 16.49 -28.12 6.17
CA SER A 99 16.86 -27.43 7.42
C SER A 99 18.15 -26.61 7.31
N LEU A 100 18.12 -25.36 7.79
CA LEU A 100 19.31 -24.69 8.32
C LEU A 100 18.98 -24.04 9.66
N VAL A 101 19.40 -24.73 10.71
CA VAL A 101 19.53 -24.22 12.07
C VAL A 101 20.55 -23.08 12.07
N PHE A 102 20.21 -21.91 12.61
CA PHE A 102 21.19 -20.92 13.03
C PHE A 102 21.14 -20.78 14.56
N GLY A 103 22.18 -21.30 15.20
CA GLY A 103 22.56 -20.92 16.56
C GLY A 103 23.57 -19.78 16.52
N PHE A 104 23.49 -18.92 17.52
CA PHE A 104 24.63 -18.23 18.13
C PHE A 104 24.44 -18.31 19.65
#